data_AF-A0A2G2ZNM4-F1
#
_entry.id   AF-A0A2G2ZNM4-F1
#
_cell.length_a   1.000
_cell.length_b   1.000
_cell.length_c   1.000
_cell.angle_alpha   90.00
_cell.angle_beta   90.00
_cell.angle_gamma   90.00
#
_symmetry.space_group_name_H-M   'P 1'
#
loop_
_entity.id
_entity.type
_entity.pdbx_description
1 polymer ?
#
loop_
_entity_poly.entity_id
_entity_poly.type
_entity_poly.pdbx_seq_one_letter_code
_entity_poly.pdbx_strand_id
1 'polypeptide(L)'
;MDKLTKHISAEEGDWFLKYFGLKLPDTQYSWFDVSMTLHECKKDCLRNCLCVSYSNLDIHNAGSGCLLLYGDLIDIRELPGGQDIHTRMANSELGSKKTKLVVLSLSLLSGVTVIGLVIGLYILKKKKRKINFKDDLDLLLFALSTLNKSTSNFSVKNKIEE
;
A
#
# COMPACT_ATOMS: atom_id res chain seq x y z
N MET A 1 25.87 1.56 -10.67
CA MET A 1 25.99 0.32 -11.46
C MET A 1 24.94 -0.61 -10.91
N ASP A 2 23.74 -0.52 -11.45
CA ASP A 2 22.62 -1.32 -10.96
C ASP A 2 22.74 -2.69 -11.63
N LYS A 3 23.02 -3.71 -10.81
CA LYS A 3 23.23 -5.08 -11.26
C LYS A 3 21.96 -5.87 -10.98
N LEU A 4 21.32 -6.39 -12.01
CA LEU A 4 20.20 -7.30 -11.84
C LEU A 4 20.76 -8.73 -11.68
N THR A 5 21.25 -9.05 -10.49
CA THR A 5 21.82 -10.38 -10.18
C THR A 5 20.71 -11.28 -9.63
N LYS A 6 20.44 -12.41 -10.27
CA LYS A 6 19.58 -13.44 -9.67
C LYS A 6 19.99 -14.83 -10.13
N HIS A 7 20.24 -15.71 -9.17
CA HIS A 7 20.32 -17.14 -9.44
C HIS A 7 18.93 -17.65 -9.80
N ILE A 8 18.72 -17.90 -11.09
CA ILE A 8 17.47 -18.46 -11.60
C ILE A 8 17.71 -19.96 -11.78
N SER A 9 17.15 -20.77 -10.88
CA SER A 9 16.94 -22.19 -11.15
C SER A 9 15.72 -22.27 -12.07
N ALA A 10 15.83 -22.98 -13.19
CA ALA A 10 14.69 -23.13 -14.09
C ALA A 10 13.64 -24.03 -13.43
N GLU A 11 12.57 -23.40 -12.97
CA GLU A 11 11.45 -24.09 -12.34
C GLU A 11 10.21 -24.00 -13.22
N GLU A 12 9.34 -25.00 -13.09
CA GLU A 12 8.04 -24.99 -13.73
C GLU A 12 7.20 -23.83 -13.13
N GLY A 13 6.74 -22.92 -13.99
CA GLY A 13 5.96 -21.74 -13.58
C GLY A 13 6.75 -20.43 -13.48
N ASP A 14 7.99 -20.36 -13.97
CA ASP A 14 8.69 -19.10 -14.16
C ASP A 14 7.89 -18.11 -15.02
N TRP A 15 7.99 -16.83 -14.69
CA TRP A 15 7.26 -15.75 -15.35
C TRP A 15 8.22 -14.62 -15.72
N PHE A 16 7.78 -13.72 -16.60
CA PHE A 16 8.60 -12.59 -17.03
C PHE A 16 8.02 -11.26 -16.56
N LEU A 17 8.87 -10.43 -15.96
CA LEU A 17 8.56 -9.05 -15.67
C LEU A 17 9.03 -8.17 -16.83
N LYS A 18 8.12 -7.34 -17.35
CA LYS A 18 8.43 -6.38 -18.41
C LYS A 18 8.93 -5.07 -17.79
N TYR A 19 10.08 -4.60 -18.25
CA TYR A 19 10.60 -3.26 -18.00
C TYR A 19 10.58 -2.46 -19.31
N PHE A 20 10.22 -1.18 -19.21
CA PHE A 20 10.01 -0.32 -20.36
C PHE A 20 11.14 0.67 -20.53
N GLY A 21 11.49 0.99 -21.78
CA GLY A 21 12.39 2.10 -22.09
C GLY A 21 13.76 1.97 -21.42
N LEU A 22 14.40 0.81 -21.50
CA LEU A 22 15.73 0.61 -20.94
C LEU A 22 16.80 0.70 -22.03
N LYS A 23 17.98 1.17 -21.65
CA LYS A 23 19.19 0.85 -22.40
C LYS A 23 19.45 -0.65 -22.25
N LEU A 24 19.64 -1.34 -23.37
CA LEU A 24 20.02 -2.75 -23.34
C LEU A 24 21.35 -2.95 -22.60
N PRO A 25 21.47 -4.02 -21.79
CA PRO A 25 22.69 -4.36 -21.10
C PRO A 25 23.79 -4.74 -22.10
N ASP A 26 25.03 -4.76 -21.62
CA ASP A 26 26.19 -5.14 -22.43
C ASP A 26 26.00 -6.55 -23.03
N THR A 27 26.11 -6.68 -24.36
CA THR A 27 25.64 -7.85 -25.12
C THR A 27 26.65 -9.00 -25.17
N GLN A 28 27.67 -8.98 -24.32
CA GLN A 28 28.77 -9.96 -24.31
C GLN A 28 28.28 -11.41 -24.16
N TYR A 29 27.18 -11.63 -23.43
CA TYR A 29 26.53 -12.92 -23.26
C TYR A 29 25.09 -12.87 -23.80
N SER A 30 24.96 -12.69 -25.11
CA SER A 30 23.67 -12.63 -25.78
C SER A 30 23.64 -13.49 -27.04
N TRP A 31 22.43 -13.85 -27.45
CA TRP A 31 22.15 -14.50 -28.73
C TRP A 31 20.98 -13.79 -29.39
N PHE A 32 20.99 -13.69 -30.72
CA PHE A 32 19.92 -13.00 -31.44
C PHE A 32 19.49 -13.74 -32.69
N ASP A 33 18.25 -13.49 -33.09
CA ASP A 33 17.66 -13.96 -34.34
C ASP A 33 16.68 -12.94 -34.88
N VAL A 34 16.94 -12.42 -36.07
CA VAL A 34 16.11 -11.40 -36.74
C VAL A 34 14.75 -11.93 -37.22
N SER A 35 14.63 -13.23 -37.45
CA SER A 35 13.44 -13.86 -38.02
C SER A 35 12.39 -14.20 -36.96
N MET A 36 12.83 -14.37 -35.72
CA MET A 36 11.97 -14.78 -34.61
C MET A 36 11.03 -13.67 -34.16
N THR A 37 9.83 -14.09 -33.78
CA THR A 37 8.86 -13.25 -33.09
C THR A 37 9.21 -13.13 -31.61
N LEU A 38 8.72 -12.07 -30.96
CA LEU A 38 8.83 -11.91 -29.50
C LEU A 38 8.22 -13.09 -28.72
N HIS A 39 7.19 -13.73 -29.27
CA HIS A 39 6.55 -14.88 -28.65
C HIS A 39 7.43 -16.13 -28.69
N GLU A 40 8.11 -16.38 -29.81
CA GLU A 40 9.10 -17.46 -29.92
C GLU A 40 10.31 -17.18 -29.02
N CYS A 41 10.74 -15.92 -28.97
CA CYS A 41 11.80 -15.47 -28.07
C CYS A 41 11.50 -15.83 -26.60
N LYS A 42 10.26 -15.60 -26.16
CA LYS A 42 9.79 -16.01 -24.83
C LYS A 42 9.86 -17.52 -24.63
N LYS A 43 9.43 -18.32 -25.61
CA LYS A 43 9.43 -19.79 -25.52
C LYS A 43 10.84 -20.34 -25.40
N ASP A 44 11.77 -19.81 -26.19
CA ASP A 44 13.16 -20.27 -26.18
C ASP A 44 13.87 -19.85 -24.90
N CYS A 45 13.59 -18.65 -24.39
CA CYS A 45 14.10 -18.26 -23.08
C CYS A 45 13.56 -19.14 -21.94
N LEU A 46 12.29 -19.55 -21.98
CA LEU A 46 11.73 -20.49 -20.99
C LEU A 46 12.42 -21.86 -21.03
N ARG A 47 12.72 -22.36 -22.23
CA ARG A 47 13.37 -23.66 -22.44
C ARG A 47 14.84 -23.66 -22.01
N ASN A 48 15.49 -22.50 -22.01
CA ASN A 48 16.89 -22.38 -21.65
C ASN A 48 17.04 -21.86 -20.22
N CYS A 49 17.52 -22.71 -19.31
CA CYS A 49 17.69 -22.38 -17.89
C CYS A 49 18.67 -21.22 -17.64
N LEU A 50 19.58 -20.97 -18.58
CA LEU A 50 20.57 -19.89 -18.47
C LEU A 50 20.02 -18.56 -18.99
N CYS A 51 18.90 -18.57 -19.72
CA CYS A 51 18.30 -17.34 -20.22
C CYS A 51 17.67 -16.57 -19.05
N VAL A 52 18.16 -15.35 -18.85
CA VAL A 52 17.71 -14.47 -17.79
C VAL A 52 16.73 -13.42 -18.29
N SER A 53 16.76 -13.13 -19.59
CA SER A 53 15.94 -12.07 -20.18
C SER A 53 15.85 -12.17 -21.69
N TYR A 54 14.81 -11.59 -22.27
CA TYR A 54 14.67 -11.42 -23.70
C TYR A 54 14.09 -10.05 -24.07
N SER A 55 14.33 -9.59 -25.29
CA SER A 55 13.71 -8.41 -25.88
C SER A 55 13.50 -8.59 -27.39
N ASN A 56 12.83 -7.64 -28.03
CA ASN A 56 12.98 -7.50 -29.48
C ASN A 56 14.44 -7.17 -29.82
N LEU A 57 14.86 -7.43 -31.05
CA LEU A 57 16.18 -7.01 -31.52
C LEU A 57 16.14 -5.57 -32.04
N ASP A 58 15.13 -5.24 -32.84
CA ASP A 58 14.89 -3.89 -33.36
C ASP A 58 13.64 -3.28 -32.71
N ILE A 59 13.64 -1.97 -32.51
CA ILE A 59 12.48 -1.16 -32.07
C ILE A 59 11.71 -0.56 -33.25
N HIS A 60 12.28 -0.56 -34.46
CA HIS A 60 11.61 -0.13 -35.69
C HIS A 60 10.61 -1.20 -36.19
N ASN A 61 9.57 -0.76 -36.93
CA ASN A 61 8.52 -1.61 -37.52
C ASN A 61 7.84 -2.60 -36.54
N ALA A 62 7.20 -2.06 -35.49
CA ALA A 62 6.46 -2.81 -34.47
C ALA A 62 7.28 -3.77 -33.60
N GLY A 63 8.61 -3.74 -33.75
CA GLY A 63 9.55 -4.57 -33.02
C GLY A 63 9.68 -5.96 -33.65
N SER A 64 10.83 -6.23 -34.25
CA SER A 64 11.13 -7.50 -34.91
C SER A 64 12.43 -8.11 -34.39
N GLY A 65 12.57 -9.41 -34.58
CA GLY A 65 13.68 -10.20 -34.08
C GLY A 65 13.63 -10.46 -32.57
N CYS A 66 14.54 -11.31 -32.14
CA CYS A 66 14.70 -11.78 -30.79
C CYS A 66 16.12 -11.49 -30.33
N LEU A 67 16.25 -10.98 -29.11
CA LEU A 67 17.50 -10.91 -28.37
C LEU A 67 17.32 -11.68 -27.06
N LEU A 68 18.11 -12.72 -26.86
CA LEU A 68 18.22 -13.48 -25.62
C LEU A 68 19.47 -13.05 -24.86
N LEU A 69 19.32 -12.87 -23.56
CA LEU A 69 20.39 -12.45 -22.66
C LEU A 69 20.65 -13.55 -21.63
N TYR A 70 21.92 -13.81 -21.38
CA TYR A 70 22.40 -14.82 -20.45
C TYR A 70 23.25 -14.17 -19.35
N GLY A 71 23.16 -14.69 -18.13
CA GLY A 71 23.96 -14.22 -17.00
C GLY A 71 23.52 -12.87 -16.42
N ASP A 72 24.45 -12.12 -15.83
CA ASP A 72 24.12 -10.88 -15.14
C ASP A 72 23.89 -9.73 -16.12
N LEU A 73 22.77 -9.03 -15.96
CA LEU A 73 22.50 -7.83 -16.75
C LEU A 73 23.19 -6.63 -16.07
N ILE A 74 24.20 -6.07 -16.75
CA ILE A 74 25.04 -4.96 -16.28
C ILE A 74 24.77 -3.73 -17.16
N ASP A 75 24.88 -2.53 -16.58
CA ASP A 75 24.65 -1.23 -17.25
C ASP A 75 23.21 -1.03 -17.77
N ILE A 76 22.23 -1.64 -17.10
CA ILE A 76 20.82 -1.30 -17.30
C ILE A 76 20.55 0.08 -16.72
N ARG A 77 19.95 0.96 -17.51
CA ARG A 77 19.45 2.26 -17.07
C ARG A 77 18.20 2.65 -17.86
N GLU A 78 17.32 3.41 -17.24
CA GLU A 78 16.18 4.00 -17.94
C GLU A 78 16.66 4.99 -19.00
N LEU A 79 16.08 4.89 -20.19
CA LEU A 79 16.38 5.74 -21.33
C LEU A 79 15.06 6.05 -22.06
N PRO A 80 14.64 7.33 -22.14
CA PRO A 80 13.47 7.71 -22.93
C PRO A 80 13.61 7.26 -24.38
N GLY A 81 12.64 6.48 -24.87
CA GLY A 81 12.72 5.86 -26.21
C GLY A 81 13.65 4.63 -26.29
N GLY A 82 14.10 4.10 -25.15
CA GLY A 82 14.83 2.85 -25.05
C GLY A 82 13.96 1.63 -25.34
N GLN A 83 14.53 0.44 -25.16
CA GLN A 83 13.89 -0.82 -25.55
C GLN A 83 13.21 -1.50 -24.37
N ASP A 84 12.11 -2.19 -24.65
CA ASP A 84 11.43 -3.02 -23.67
C ASP A 84 12.17 -4.35 -23.50
N ILE A 85 12.41 -4.72 -22.24
CA ILE A 85 13.09 -5.95 -21.87
C ILE A 85 12.23 -6.78 -20.91
N HIS A 86 12.20 -8.08 -21.13
CA HIS A 86 11.45 -9.05 -20.34
C HIS A 86 12.42 -9.88 -19.51
N THR A 87 12.47 -9.67 -18.20
CA THR A 87 13.37 -10.39 -17.29
C THR A 87 12.65 -11.57 -16.64
N ARG A 88 13.30 -12.74 -16.65
CA ARG A 88 12.82 -13.97 -16.03
C ARG A 88 12.83 -13.84 -14.51
N MET A 89 11.73 -14.27 -13.89
CA MET A 89 11.50 -14.23 -12.46
C MET A 89 11.09 -15.63 -11.98
N ALA A 90 11.69 -16.05 -10.87
CA ALA A 90 11.33 -17.31 -10.22
C ALA A 90 9.88 -17.26 -9.74
N ASN A 91 9.18 -18.39 -9.83
CA ASN A 91 7.78 -18.50 -9.39
C ASN A 91 7.60 -18.17 -7.88
N SER A 92 8.60 -18.51 -7.06
CA SER A 92 8.63 -18.20 -5.62
C SER A 92 8.46 -16.70 -5.30
N GLU A 93 8.86 -15.81 -6.23
CA GLU A 93 8.73 -14.37 -6.05
C GLU A 93 7.31 -13.85 -6.23
N LEU A 94 6.50 -14.55 -7.04
CA LEU A 94 5.12 -14.17 -7.32
C LEU A 94 4.26 -14.26 -6.04
N GLY A 95 4.55 -15.24 -5.17
CA GLY A 95 3.89 -15.41 -3.88
C GLY A 95 4.10 -14.21 -2.95
N SER A 96 5.34 -13.71 -2.87
CA SER A 96 5.72 -12.61 -1.96
C SER A 96 4.95 -11.30 -2.23
N LYS A 97 4.69 -10.98 -3.51
CA LYS A 97 4.00 -9.75 -3.91
C LYS A 97 2.51 -9.80 -3.56
N LYS A 98 1.87 -10.95 -3.78
CA LYS A 98 0.46 -11.18 -3.41
C LYS A 98 0.27 -11.07 -1.90
N THR A 99 1.17 -11.66 -1.10
CA THR A 99 1.12 -11.51 0.37
C THR A 99 1.35 -10.08 0.84
N LYS A 100 2.26 -9.30 0.22
CA LYS A 100 2.47 -7.89 0.57
C LYS A 100 1.22 -7.03 0.29
N LEU A 101 0.56 -7.27 -0.85
CA LEU A 101 -0.67 -6.54 -1.21
C LEU A 101 -1.84 -6.89 -0.26
N VAL A 102 -1.97 -8.17 0.12
CA VAL A 102 -3.00 -8.66 1.06
C VAL A 102 -2.77 -8.13 2.48
N VAL A 103 -1.51 -8.08 2.95
CA VAL A 103 -1.18 -7.52 4.26
C VAL A 103 -1.45 -6.00 4.29
N LEU A 104 -1.16 -5.28 3.21
CA LEU A 104 -1.44 -3.85 3.11
C LEU A 104 -2.95 -3.54 3.14
N SER A 105 -3.77 -4.35 2.45
CA SER A 105 -5.23 -4.16 2.42
C SER A 105 -5.89 -4.48 3.77
N LEU A 106 -5.45 -5.52 4.46
CA LEU A 106 -5.93 -5.87 5.81
C LEU A 106 -5.57 -4.79 6.85
N SER A 107 -4.38 -4.19 6.73
CA SER A 107 -3.92 -3.15 7.66
C SER A 107 -4.82 -1.90 7.61
N LEU A 108 -5.30 -1.52 6.42
CA LEU A 108 -6.17 -0.35 6.22
C LEU A 108 -7.57 -0.53 6.85
N LEU A 109 -8.15 -1.74 6.80
CA LEU A 109 -9.46 -2.01 7.42
C LEU A 109 -9.41 -2.00 8.96
N SER A 110 -8.29 -2.44 9.54
CA SER A 110 -8.14 -2.54 11.00
C SER A 110 -7.99 -1.17 11.69
N GLY A 111 -7.34 -0.20 11.04
CA GLY A 111 -7.12 1.13 11.63
C GLY A 111 -8.42 1.93 11.80
N VAL A 112 -9.32 1.88 10.81
CA VAL A 112 -10.56 2.66 10.80
C VAL A 112 -11.53 2.20 11.89
N THR A 113 -11.62 0.89 12.13
CA THR A 113 -12.53 0.32 13.13
C THR A 113 -12.11 0.67 14.56
N VAL A 114 -10.82 0.59 14.88
CA VAL A 114 -10.29 0.94 16.21
C VAL A 114 -10.48 2.44 16.50
N ILE A 115 -10.18 3.31 15.54
CA ILE A 115 -10.34 4.77 15.71
C ILE A 115 -11.82 5.12 15.90
N GLY A 116 -12.73 4.51 15.12
CA GLY A 116 -14.18 4.69 15.27
C GLY A 116 -14.69 4.28 16.66
N LEU A 117 -14.22 3.15 17.19
CA LEU A 117 -14.59 2.68 18.52
C LEU A 117 -14.10 3.64 19.63
N VAL A 118 -12.86 4.12 19.54
CA VAL A 118 -12.29 5.06 20.52
C VAL A 118 -13.08 6.38 20.54
N ILE A 119 -13.35 6.94 19.36
CA ILE A 119 -14.13 8.18 19.23
C ILE A 119 -15.57 7.98 19.72
N GLY A 120 -16.21 6.86 19.35
CA GLY A 120 -17.56 6.52 19.79
C GLY A 120 -17.67 6.41 21.31
N LEU A 121 -16.75 5.67 21.95
CA LEU A 121 -16.70 5.53 23.41
C LEU A 121 -16.44 6.87 24.11
N TYR A 122 -15.58 7.72 23.54
CA TYR A 122 -15.32 9.06 24.07
C TYR A 122 -16.56 9.95 24.05
N ILE A 123 -17.31 9.98 22.93
CA ILE A 123 -18.55 10.75 22.80
C ILE A 123 -19.62 10.24 23.77
N LEU A 124 -19.78 8.92 23.91
CA LEU A 124 -20.75 8.32 24.84
C LEU A 124 -20.43 8.65 26.30
N LYS A 125 -19.15 8.60 26.71
CA LYS A 125 -18.72 9.01 28.05
C LYS A 125 -18.98 10.49 28.30
N LYS A 126 -18.72 11.36 27.33
CA LYS A 126 -18.99 12.80 27.43
C LYS A 126 -20.48 13.09 27.55
N LYS A 127 -21.32 12.40 26.79
CA LYS A 127 -22.79 12.53 26.84
C LYS A 127 -23.36 12.07 28.19
N LYS A 128 -22.90 10.93 28.73
CA LYS A 128 -23.31 10.44 30.06
C LYS A 128 -22.94 11.40 31.18
N ARG A 129 -21.73 11.97 31.17
CA ARG A 129 -21.32 12.98 32.19
C ARG A 129 -22.19 14.23 32.15
N LYS A 130 -22.59 14.69 30.96
CA LYS A 130 -23.43 15.89 30.81
C LYS A 130 -24.88 15.66 31.27
N ILE A 131 -25.41 14.45 31.08
CA ILE A 131 -26.75 14.07 31.57
C ILE A 131 -26.73 14.00 33.10
N ASN A 132 -25.80 13.25 33.69
CA ASN A 132 -25.68 13.15 35.15
C ASN A 132 -25.49 14.52 35.83
N PHE A 133 -24.64 15.41 35.26
CA PHE A 133 -24.44 16.75 35.80
C PHE A 133 -25.71 17.62 35.73
N LYS A 134 -26.57 17.40 34.73
CA LYS A 134 -27.82 18.13 34.59
C LYS A 134 -28.86 17.64 35.59
N ASP A 135 -28.97 16.33 35.78
CA ASP A 135 -29.88 15.73 36.76
C ASP A 135 -29.50 16.17 38.20
N ASP A 136 -28.21 16.21 38.53
CA ASP A 136 -27.71 16.73 39.81
C ASP A 136 -28.02 18.22 40.00
N LEU A 137 -27.90 19.03 38.94
CA LEU A 137 -28.21 20.46 38.98
C LEU A 137 -29.72 20.72 39.16
N ASP A 138 -30.57 19.94 38.50
CA ASP A 138 -32.02 20.04 38.62
C ASP A 138 -32.50 19.62 40.02
N LEU A 139 -31.86 18.61 40.62
CA LEU A 139 -32.12 18.19 42.00
C LEU A 139 -31.74 19.30 43.02
N LEU A 140 -30.60 19.95 42.83
CA LEU A 140 -30.17 21.08 43.65
C LEU A 140 -31.08 22.30 43.49
N LEU A 141 -31.55 22.58 42.28
CA LEU A 141 -32.50 23.66 42.00
C LEU A 141 -33.84 23.41 42.71
N PHE A 142 -34.31 22.17 42.72
CA PHE A 142 -35.54 21.79 43.43
C PHE A 142 -35.39 21.99 44.96
N ALA A 143 -34.27 21.56 45.54
CA ALA A 143 -33.98 21.76 46.96
C ALA A 143 -33.89 23.26 47.31
N LEU A 144 -33.23 24.07 46.48
CA LEU A 144 -33.15 25.52 46.65
C LEU A 144 -34.52 26.21 46.55
N SER A 145 -35.37 25.78 45.63
CA SER A 145 -36.73 26.31 45.50
C SER A 145 -37.61 25.97 46.71
N THR A 146 -37.38 24.80 47.31
CA THR A 146 -38.06 24.35 48.54
C THR A 146 -37.59 25.17 49.75
N LEU A 147 -36.28 25.39 49.88
CA LEU A 147 -35.70 26.26 50.92
C LEU A 147 -36.20 27.70 50.79
N ASN A 148 -36.24 28.26 49.57
CA ASN A 148 -36.73 29.62 49.33
C ASN A 148 -38.24 29.76 49.61
N LYS A 149 -39.02 28.69 49.43
CA LYS A 149 -40.44 28.65 49.82
C LYS A 149 -40.64 28.60 51.33
N SER A 150 -39.73 27.95 52.06
CA SER A 150 -39.75 27.90 53.53
C SER A 150 -39.21 29.18 54.17
N THR A 151 -38.26 29.85 53.54
CA THR A 151 -37.81 31.19 53.92
C THR A 151 -38.63 32.22 53.15
N SER A 152 -39.90 32.40 53.52
CA SER A 152 -40.70 33.52 53.00
C SER A 152 -39.88 34.79 53.07
N ASN A 153 -39.51 35.36 51.90
CA ASN A 153 -38.83 36.64 51.70
C ASN A 153 -38.44 37.30 53.02
N PHE A 154 -37.26 36.99 53.56
CA PHE A 154 -36.77 37.68 54.76
C PHE A 154 -36.65 39.16 54.41
N SER A 155 -37.73 39.87 54.69
CA SER A 155 -37.85 41.30 54.63
C SER A 155 -36.83 41.85 55.60
N VAL A 156 -35.83 42.56 55.09
CA VAL A 156 -34.89 43.37 55.89
C VAL A 156 -35.65 44.57 56.43
N LYS A 157 -36.66 44.30 57.27
CA LYS A 157 -37.49 45.32 57.91
C LYS A 157 -37.94 44.79 59.26
N ASN A 158 -36.97 44.66 60.15
CA ASN A 158 -37.12 44.98 61.56
C ASN A 158 -35.80 45.56 62.05
N LYS A 159 -35.69 46.90 61.94
CA LYS A 159 -34.89 47.68 62.88
C LYS A 159 -35.54 47.47 64.24
N ILE A 160 -34.81 46.87 65.18
CA ILE A 160 -35.15 46.96 66.59
C ILE A 160 -34.60 48.30 67.03
N GLU A 161 -35.48 49.25 67.28
CA GLU A 161 -35.19 50.34 68.20
C GLU A 161 -35.16 49.73 69.59
N GLU A 162 -33.97 49.72 70.19
CA GLU A 162 -33.68 50.17 71.56
C GLU A 162 -32.17 50.37 71.71
#